data_AF-A0A851CAM9-F1
#
_entry.id   AF-A0A851CAM9-F1
#
_cell.length_a   1.000
_cell.length_b   1.000
_cell.length_c   1.000
_cell.angle_alpha   90.00
_cell.angle_beta   90.00
_cell.angle_gamma   90.00
#
_symmetry.space_group_name_H-M   'P 1'
#
loop_
_entity.id
_entity.type
_entity.pdbx_description
1 polymer ?
#
loop_
_entity_poly.entity_id
_entity_poly.type
_entity_poly.pdbx_seq_one_letter_code
_entity_poly.pdbx_strand_id
1 'polypeptide(L)'
;KMGNAESNAYQSHLSRFLPEEQSDIDAVFDALSGSSGSAGAKNAKATKKTTLVILHLSKVYKMFLSLQAHTREPLPEQMAVRLYNGMKSIELPGKSAGPSEQIAKEQFVVFMSNLLKGNADEKITIIMRMISKTEGPVKGKQIQEFTEDLITSVVHVLSYRKELKGWNLENTRDSASGVKALASQLLSELKLADGTKPVGAQLLETSFAPSVVEDWVYRVPQISVFLSVVIRQGLHVLHSLPDQTSDIVNLLPRCKGIKGRGVVSLFDIPSVMYINSHLPAEMQHKWQLLFSSRLHGESFSQLCGHIVNKGPCIVILKDLDGHLFGGFASHSWEVKPQFQG
;
A
#
# COMPACT_ATOMS: atom_id res chain seq x y z
N LYS A 1 -34.09 29.65 0.11
CA LYS A 1 -33.12 28.84 -0.66
C LYS A 1 -31.73 29.33 -0.28
N MET A 2 -31.10 28.74 0.74
CA MET A 2 -29.68 28.95 1.03
C MET A 2 -29.03 27.60 0.83
N GLY A 3 -28.38 27.43 -0.31
CA GLY A 3 -27.55 26.25 -0.56
C GLY A 3 -26.33 26.35 0.34
N ASN A 4 -25.97 25.25 0.99
CA ASN A 4 -24.60 25.06 1.45
C ASN A 4 -23.72 25.23 0.20
N ALA A 5 -23.02 26.36 0.09
CA ALA A 5 -21.92 26.45 -0.84
C ALA A 5 -20.84 25.52 -0.28
N GLU A 6 -20.61 24.39 -0.94
CA GLU A 6 -19.47 23.54 -0.66
C GLU A 6 -18.19 24.39 -0.76
N SER A 7 -17.19 24.12 0.08
CA SER A 7 -16.01 24.98 0.14
C SER A 7 -15.26 24.99 -1.20
N ASN A 8 -14.59 26.09 -1.52
CA ASN A 8 -13.73 26.16 -2.71
C ASN A 8 -12.62 25.08 -2.68
N ALA A 9 -12.15 24.72 -1.48
CA ALA A 9 -11.15 23.67 -1.31
C ALA A 9 -11.71 22.30 -1.67
N TYR A 10 -12.94 21.97 -1.24
CA TYR A 10 -13.62 20.73 -1.60
C TYR A 10 -13.75 20.58 -3.12
N GLN A 11 -14.27 21.61 -3.78
CA GLN A 11 -14.48 21.62 -5.23
C GLN A 11 -13.17 21.48 -6.01
N SER A 12 -12.11 22.17 -5.56
CA SER A 12 -10.78 22.06 -6.16
C SER A 12 -10.23 20.63 -6.09
N HIS A 13 -10.32 19.97 -4.93
CA HIS A 13 -9.82 18.60 -4.75
C HIS A 13 -10.67 17.55 -5.47
N LEU A 14 -12.00 17.73 -5.49
CA LEU A 14 -12.92 16.85 -6.18
C LEU A 14 -12.71 16.91 -7.71
N SER A 15 -12.42 18.10 -8.25
CA SER A 15 -12.19 18.30 -9.69
C SER A 15 -10.94 17.58 -10.25
N ARG A 16 -10.05 17.08 -9.39
CA ARG A 16 -8.89 16.25 -9.80
C ARG A 16 -9.30 14.83 -10.21
N PHE A 17 -10.53 14.44 -9.91
CA PHE A 17 -11.10 13.14 -10.23
C PHE A 17 -12.02 13.26 -11.44
N LEU A 18 -12.03 12.23 -12.29
CA LEU A 18 -13.00 12.09 -13.36
C LEU A 18 -14.43 11.93 -12.80
N PRO A 19 -15.49 12.27 -13.55
CA PRO A 19 -16.87 12.15 -13.06
C PRO A 19 -17.22 10.76 -12.51
N GLU A 20 -16.70 9.70 -13.13
CA GLU A 20 -16.90 8.32 -12.69
C GLU A 20 -16.15 8.02 -11.38
N GLU A 21 -14.94 8.58 -11.22
CA GLU A 21 -14.17 8.50 -9.97
C GLU A 21 -14.86 9.23 -8.83
N GLN A 22 -15.42 10.42 -9.10
CA GLN A 22 -16.18 11.20 -8.12
C GLN A 22 -17.41 10.43 -7.63
N SER A 23 -18.17 9.83 -8.56
CA SER A 23 -19.33 9.02 -8.22
C SER A 23 -18.96 7.79 -7.37
N ASP A 24 -17.82 7.16 -7.64
CA ASP A 24 -17.32 6.02 -6.88
C ASP A 24 -16.86 6.43 -5.47
N ILE A 25 -16.12 7.53 -5.35
CA ILE A 25 -15.72 8.13 -4.05
C ILE A 25 -16.94 8.46 -3.20
N ASP A 26 -17.97 9.05 -3.81
CA ASP A 26 -19.23 9.39 -3.15
C ASP A 26 -19.96 8.14 -2.66
N ALA A 27 -20.09 7.12 -3.51
CA ALA A 27 -20.71 5.85 -3.15
C ALA A 27 -19.98 5.15 -2.00
N VAL A 28 -18.64 5.17 -2.01
CA VAL A 28 -17.82 4.63 -0.92
C VAL A 28 -18.05 5.44 0.36
N PHE A 29 -18.07 6.76 0.31
CA PHE A 29 -18.34 7.59 1.49
C PHE A 29 -19.74 7.32 2.08
N ASP A 30 -20.76 7.19 1.24
CA ASP A 30 -22.13 6.92 1.68
C ASP A 30 -22.28 5.52 2.28
N ALA A 31 -21.61 4.53 1.68
CA ALA A 31 -21.54 3.16 2.21
C ALA A 31 -20.82 3.13 3.57
N LEU A 32 -19.68 3.82 3.68
CA LEU A 32 -18.95 3.97 4.93
C LEU A 32 -19.79 4.69 5.98
N SER A 33 -20.56 5.71 5.60
CA SER A 33 -21.41 6.47 6.51
C SER A 33 -22.68 5.73 6.96
N GLY A 34 -22.97 4.54 6.41
CA GLY A 34 -24.16 3.74 6.72
C GLY A 34 -25.46 4.27 6.08
N SER A 35 -25.37 5.05 5.00
CA SER A 35 -26.52 5.70 4.35
C SER A 35 -27.21 4.84 3.27
N SER A 36 -26.82 3.57 3.10
CA SER A 36 -27.37 2.70 2.06
C SER A 36 -28.80 2.20 2.41
N GLY A 37 -29.82 2.92 1.90
CA GLY A 37 -31.12 2.35 1.54
C GLY A 37 -32.25 2.36 2.59
N SER A 38 -33.03 3.44 2.65
CA SER A 38 -34.47 3.37 2.98
C SER A 38 -35.32 3.92 1.83
N ALA A 39 -35.24 3.25 0.68
CA ALA A 39 -36.27 3.39 -0.34
C ALA A 39 -37.50 2.59 0.11
N GLY A 40 -38.39 3.21 0.90
CA GLY A 40 -39.73 2.69 1.13
C GLY A 40 -40.35 3.00 2.49
N ALA A 41 -40.92 4.19 2.68
CA ALA A 41 -42.20 4.41 3.38
C ALA A 41 -42.59 5.90 3.31
N LYS A 42 -43.86 6.15 3.01
CA LYS A 42 -44.46 7.45 2.73
C LYS A 42 -44.61 8.33 4.00
N ASN A 43 -44.53 9.64 3.77
CA ASN A 43 -45.14 10.76 4.53
C ASN A 43 -44.83 10.93 6.03
N ALA A 44 -43.97 11.90 6.35
CA ALA A 44 -44.21 12.85 7.45
C ALA A 44 -43.32 14.10 7.30
N LYS A 45 -43.91 15.28 7.49
CA LYS A 45 -43.21 16.57 7.57
C LYS A 45 -42.15 16.52 8.68
N ALA A 46 -40.89 16.79 8.33
CA ALA A 46 -39.86 17.10 9.32
C ALA A 46 -38.82 18.07 8.76
N THR A 47 -38.58 19.11 9.55
CA THR A 47 -37.70 20.25 9.42
C THR A 47 -36.31 19.89 8.89
N LYS A 48 -35.84 20.62 7.85
CA LYS A 48 -34.47 20.54 7.33
C LYS A 48 -33.46 21.04 8.39
N LYS A 49 -33.04 20.12 9.27
CA LYS A 49 -31.85 20.27 10.12
C LYS A 49 -30.67 19.65 9.37
N THR A 50 -29.62 20.45 9.17
CA THR A 50 -28.29 20.03 8.72
C THR A 50 -27.87 18.76 9.44
N THR A 51 -27.80 17.65 8.71
CA THR A 51 -27.45 16.34 9.26
C THR A 51 -25.93 16.29 9.48
N LEU A 52 -25.49 16.83 10.62
CA LEU A 52 -24.16 16.53 11.18
C LEU A 52 -24.19 15.08 11.66
N VAL A 53 -23.61 14.17 10.86
CA VAL A 53 -23.53 12.74 11.16
C VAL A 53 -22.37 12.46 12.14
N ILE A 54 -22.61 12.67 13.43
CA ILE A 54 -22.67 11.61 14.44
C ILE A 54 -21.58 10.51 14.57
N LEU A 55 -20.37 10.56 14.03
CA LEU A 55 -19.30 9.58 14.36
C LEU A 55 -18.70 9.85 15.75
N HIS A 56 -18.71 8.81 16.55
CA HIS A 56 -18.10 8.69 17.87
C HIS A 56 -16.89 7.73 17.70
N LEU A 57 -15.80 7.79 18.45
CA LEU A 57 -14.61 6.92 18.34
C LEU A 57 -14.98 5.43 18.45
N SER A 58 -15.98 5.06 19.27
CA SER A 58 -16.54 3.69 19.30
C SER A 58 -17.40 3.35 18.08
N LYS A 59 -17.93 4.37 17.40
CA LYS A 59 -18.63 4.30 16.11
C LYS A 59 -17.70 4.45 14.91
N VAL A 60 -16.52 5.04 14.98
CA VAL A 60 -15.50 4.99 13.92
C VAL A 60 -14.93 3.60 13.87
N TYR A 61 -14.67 3.03 15.05
CA TYR A 61 -14.42 1.61 15.20
C TYR A 61 -15.62 0.82 14.65
N LYS A 62 -16.88 1.06 15.06
CA LYS A 62 -18.06 0.36 14.48
C LYS A 62 -18.46 0.71 13.03
N MET A 63 -17.99 1.80 12.46
CA MET A 63 -18.24 2.25 11.07
C MET A 63 -17.26 1.52 10.17
N PHE A 64 -16.00 1.45 10.61
CA PHE A 64 -15.02 0.53 10.06
C PHE A 64 -15.45 -0.94 10.26
N LEU A 65 -16.05 -1.29 11.41
CA LEU A 65 -16.68 -2.60 11.62
C LEU A 65 -18.02 -2.76 10.85
N SER A 66 -18.65 -1.71 10.32
CA SER A 66 -19.91 -1.84 9.56
C SER A 66 -19.69 -2.31 8.12
N LEU A 67 -18.44 -2.19 7.64
CA LEU A 67 -17.91 -2.97 6.50
C LEU A 67 -17.87 -4.49 6.79
N GLN A 68 -18.09 -4.93 8.04
CA GLN A 68 -17.95 -6.32 8.49
C GLN A 68 -19.26 -7.10 8.55
N ALA A 69 -20.31 -6.64 7.87
CA ALA A 69 -21.52 -7.45 7.82
C ALA A 69 -21.28 -8.84 7.18
N HIS A 70 -20.23 -9.02 6.37
CA HIS A 70 -19.89 -10.34 5.81
C HIS A 70 -18.37 -10.51 5.60
N THR A 71 -17.77 -11.53 6.24
CA THR A 71 -16.41 -12.08 6.01
C THR A 71 -15.22 -11.19 6.41
N ARG A 72 -14.00 -11.78 6.45
CA ARG A 72 -12.72 -11.23 6.99
C ARG A 72 -12.53 -9.71 6.82
N GLU A 73 -11.80 -9.07 7.74
CA GLU A 73 -11.56 -7.62 7.70
C GLU A 73 -10.73 -7.18 6.48
N PRO A 74 -11.10 -6.10 5.77
CA PRO A 74 -10.42 -5.67 4.54
C PRO A 74 -9.08 -4.97 4.78
N LEU A 75 -8.86 -4.36 5.95
CA LEU A 75 -7.57 -3.76 6.34
C LEU A 75 -7.17 -4.23 7.75
N PRO A 76 -5.86 -4.29 8.03
CA PRO A 76 -5.37 -4.45 9.40
C PRO A 76 -5.76 -3.26 10.30
N GLU A 77 -6.00 -3.55 11.58
CA GLU A 77 -6.41 -2.56 12.60
C GLU A 77 -5.49 -1.33 12.65
N GLN A 78 -4.17 -1.54 12.70
CA GLN A 78 -3.20 -0.44 12.80
C GLN A 78 -3.28 0.51 11.61
N MET A 79 -3.42 -0.02 10.40
CA MET A 79 -3.56 0.81 9.21
C MET A 79 -4.91 1.54 9.17
N ALA A 80 -6.00 0.90 9.60
CA ALA A 80 -7.29 1.57 9.72
C ALA A 80 -7.22 2.78 10.66
N VAL A 81 -6.54 2.64 11.81
CA VAL A 81 -6.29 3.73 12.76
C VAL A 81 -5.46 4.85 12.12
N ARG A 82 -4.41 4.52 11.36
CA ARG A 82 -3.57 5.50 10.66
C ARG A 82 -4.35 6.27 9.60
N LEU A 83 -5.12 5.59 8.76
CA LEU A 83 -5.98 6.22 7.74
C LEU A 83 -6.99 7.16 8.40
N TYR A 84 -7.62 6.74 9.50
CA TYR A 84 -8.53 7.62 10.26
C TYR A 84 -7.83 8.88 10.78
N ASN A 85 -6.65 8.74 11.38
CA ASN A 85 -5.88 9.90 11.87
C ASN A 85 -5.49 10.84 10.72
N GLY A 86 -5.11 10.28 9.57
CA GLY A 86 -4.84 11.03 8.34
C GLY A 86 -6.05 11.84 7.87
N MET A 87 -7.22 11.20 7.74
CA MET A 87 -8.47 11.88 7.34
C MET A 87 -8.87 12.97 8.36
N LYS A 88 -8.78 12.67 9.66
CA LYS A 88 -9.18 13.59 10.72
C LYS A 88 -8.29 14.83 10.79
N SER A 89 -7.04 14.73 10.35
CA SER A 89 -6.08 15.83 10.40
C SER A 89 -6.37 16.97 9.42
N ILE A 90 -7.29 16.77 8.47
CA ILE A 90 -7.65 17.79 7.48
C ILE A 90 -8.56 18.82 8.15
N GLU A 91 -8.08 20.07 8.20
CA GLU A 91 -8.82 21.20 8.74
C GLU A 91 -9.88 21.69 7.76
N LEU A 92 -11.08 21.98 8.26
CA LEU A 92 -12.19 22.50 7.47
C LEU A 92 -12.37 24.00 7.73
N PRO A 93 -12.48 24.85 6.69
CA PRO A 93 -12.67 26.28 6.88
C PRO A 93 -13.98 26.57 7.64
N GLY A 94 -13.88 27.34 8.73
CA GLY A 94 -15.04 27.84 9.47
C GLY A 94 -15.61 26.94 10.58
N LYS A 95 -14.99 25.79 10.89
CA LYS A 95 -15.29 25.04 12.11
C LYS A 95 -14.25 25.35 13.19
N SER A 96 -14.69 25.70 14.40
CA SER A 96 -13.80 25.67 15.55
C SER A 96 -13.26 24.25 15.72
N ALA A 97 -11.98 24.13 16.11
CA ALA A 97 -11.26 22.88 16.35
C ALA A 97 -11.80 22.12 17.59
N GLY A 98 -13.12 21.90 17.64
CA GLY A 98 -13.73 20.99 18.59
C GLY A 98 -13.36 19.55 18.21
N PRO A 99 -13.10 18.67 19.19
CA PRO A 99 -12.78 17.28 18.96
C PRO A 99 -14.03 16.51 18.52
N SER A 100 -14.50 16.72 17.29
CA SER A 100 -15.48 15.81 16.70
C SER A 100 -14.75 14.53 16.33
N GLU A 101 -15.30 13.38 16.71
CA GLU A 101 -14.72 12.07 16.38
C GLU A 101 -15.10 11.66 14.93
N GLN A 102 -15.50 12.65 14.12
CA GLN A 102 -16.11 12.57 12.80
C GLN A 102 -15.17 12.91 11.65
N ILE A 103 -15.34 12.17 10.56
CA ILE A 103 -14.80 12.48 9.24
C ILE A 103 -15.95 13.04 8.39
N ALA A 104 -15.83 14.30 7.99
CA ALA A 104 -16.74 14.91 7.04
C ALA A 104 -16.44 14.43 5.61
N LYS A 105 -17.44 14.50 4.71
CA LYS A 105 -17.26 14.20 3.28
C LYS A 105 -16.12 15.02 2.67
N GLU A 106 -16.01 16.28 3.05
CA GLU A 106 -14.93 17.14 2.60
C GLU A 106 -13.54 16.65 3.03
N GLN A 107 -13.39 16.21 4.28
CA GLN A 107 -12.12 15.63 4.75
C GLN A 107 -11.80 14.34 4.00
N PHE A 108 -12.80 13.50 3.73
CA PHE A 108 -12.62 12.28 2.96
C PHE A 108 -12.14 12.59 1.52
N VAL A 109 -12.79 13.51 0.82
CA VAL A 109 -12.42 13.87 -0.56
C VAL A 109 -11.02 14.51 -0.62
N VAL A 110 -10.70 15.44 0.29
CA VAL A 110 -9.35 16.03 0.35
C VAL A 110 -8.29 14.98 0.65
N PHE A 111 -8.56 14.05 1.58
CA PHE A 111 -7.67 12.94 1.89
C PHE A 111 -7.38 12.08 0.66
N MET A 112 -8.43 11.67 -0.04
CA MET A 112 -8.33 10.86 -1.26
C MET A 112 -7.55 11.60 -2.35
N SER A 113 -7.86 12.88 -2.56
CA SER A 113 -7.22 13.73 -3.57
C SER A 113 -5.72 13.86 -3.32
N ASN A 114 -5.31 14.20 -2.09
CA ASN A 114 -3.90 14.38 -1.76
C ASN A 114 -3.12 13.08 -1.87
N LEU A 115 -3.63 11.96 -1.34
CA LEU A 115 -2.88 10.70 -1.34
C LEU A 115 -2.85 10.00 -2.72
N LEU A 116 -3.93 10.09 -3.49
CA LEU A 116 -4.04 9.38 -4.78
C LEU A 116 -3.65 10.23 -6.00
N LYS A 117 -3.80 11.55 -5.95
CA LYS A 117 -3.54 12.45 -7.08
C LYS A 117 -2.51 13.54 -6.77
N GLY A 118 -2.17 13.74 -5.50
CA GLY A 118 -1.25 14.79 -5.07
C GLY A 118 0.22 14.46 -5.24
N ASN A 119 1.06 15.48 -5.13
CA ASN A 119 2.52 15.38 -5.13
C ASN A 119 3.08 15.04 -3.71
N ALA A 120 4.39 15.02 -3.53
CA ALA A 120 5.00 14.71 -2.23
C ALA A 120 4.59 15.71 -1.14
N ASP A 121 4.60 17.00 -1.47
CA ASP A 121 4.27 18.13 -0.60
C ASP A 121 2.81 18.07 -0.11
N GLU A 122 1.87 17.65 -0.96
CA GLU A 122 0.47 17.49 -0.58
C GLU A 122 0.23 16.22 0.27
N LYS A 123 1.05 15.19 0.07
CA LYS A 123 0.99 13.94 0.83
C LYS A 123 1.59 14.05 2.21
N ILE A 124 2.65 14.84 2.38
CA ILE A 124 3.46 14.80 3.60
C ILE A 124 2.65 15.18 4.84
N THR A 125 1.76 16.18 4.73
CA THR A 125 0.91 16.59 5.86
C THR A 125 0.08 15.42 6.38
N ILE A 126 -0.48 14.61 5.49
CA ILE A 126 -1.29 13.44 5.85
C ILE A 126 -0.39 12.30 6.37
N ILE A 127 0.71 12.02 5.68
CA ILE A 127 1.65 10.94 6.06
C ILE A 127 2.23 11.20 7.46
N MET A 128 2.62 12.43 7.78
CA MET A 128 3.11 12.79 9.12
C MET A 128 2.08 12.49 10.21
N ARG A 129 0.78 12.68 9.92
CA ARG A 129 -0.34 12.39 10.83
C ARG A 129 -0.66 10.91 10.92
N MET A 130 -0.39 10.16 9.85
CA MET A 130 -0.43 8.70 9.88
C MET A 130 0.74 8.14 10.71
N ILE A 131 1.92 8.78 10.71
CA ILE A 131 3.10 8.37 11.50
C ILE A 131 2.93 8.71 12.99
N SER A 132 2.54 9.95 13.31
CA SER A 132 2.40 10.44 14.68
C SER A 132 1.10 11.22 14.88
N LYS A 133 0.47 11.03 16.04
CA LYS A 133 -0.71 11.81 16.44
C LYS A 133 -0.36 13.25 16.81
N THR A 134 0.87 13.48 17.27
CA THR A 134 1.34 14.81 17.68
C THR A 134 1.96 15.55 16.50
N GLU A 135 1.84 16.87 16.52
CA GLU A 135 2.58 17.73 15.59
C GLU A 135 4.07 17.71 15.88
N GLY A 136 4.86 17.95 14.85
CA GLY A 136 6.30 18.14 14.94
C GLY A 136 7.12 17.00 14.36
N PRO A 137 8.44 16.99 14.67
CA PRO A 137 9.37 15.98 14.18
C PRO A 137 9.00 14.56 14.64
N VAL A 138 9.29 13.58 13.80
CA VAL A 138 9.00 12.16 14.06
C VAL A 138 10.29 11.35 14.19
N LYS A 139 10.33 10.41 15.14
CA LYS A 139 11.48 9.52 15.29
C LYS A 139 11.55 8.50 14.16
N GLY A 140 12.76 8.11 13.75
CA GLY A 140 12.96 7.05 12.76
C GLY A 140 12.24 5.75 13.11
N LYS A 141 12.15 5.40 14.40
CA LYS A 141 11.35 4.26 14.88
C LYS A 141 9.87 4.36 14.50
N GLN A 142 9.26 5.55 14.60
CA GLN A 142 7.86 5.75 14.23
C GLN A 142 7.65 5.64 12.71
N ILE A 143 8.62 6.12 11.92
CA ILE A 143 8.62 5.96 10.46
C ILE A 143 8.76 4.48 10.09
N GLN A 144 9.62 3.73 10.80
CA GLN A 144 9.78 2.30 10.62
C GLN A 144 8.47 1.56 10.87
N GLU A 145 7.84 1.79 12.03
CA GLU A 145 6.55 1.19 12.41
C GLU A 145 5.47 1.50 11.37
N PHE A 146 5.38 2.75 10.92
CA PHE A 146 4.48 3.14 9.83
C PHE A 146 4.76 2.36 8.55
N THR A 147 6.02 2.21 8.17
CA THR A 147 6.42 1.53 6.93
C THR A 147 6.15 0.03 7.02
N GLU A 148 6.40 -0.61 8.17
CA GLU A 148 6.07 -2.02 8.42
C GLU A 148 4.55 -2.26 8.38
N ASP A 149 3.75 -1.39 9.01
CA ASP A 149 2.30 -1.44 8.95
C ASP A 149 1.78 -1.28 7.50
N LEU A 150 2.41 -0.39 6.73
CA LEU A 150 2.08 -0.14 5.33
C LEU A 150 2.33 -1.36 4.45
N ILE A 151 3.54 -1.96 4.53
CA ILE A 151 3.89 -3.14 3.75
C ILE A 151 3.01 -4.33 4.16
N THR A 152 2.78 -4.52 5.46
CA THR A 152 1.88 -5.56 5.98
C THR A 152 0.46 -5.40 5.42
N SER A 153 -0.03 -4.16 5.38
CA SER A 153 -1.35 -3.85 4.84
C SER A 153 -1.46 -4.11 3.36
N VAL A 154 -0.40 -3.84 2.58
CA VAL A 154 -0.36 -4.18 1.15
C VAL A 154 -0.49 -5.69 0.95
N VAL A 155 0.28 -6.51 1.67
CA VAL A 155 0.19 -7.98 1.56
C VAL A 155 -1.21 -8.46 1.96
N HIS A 156 -1.77 -7.88 3.03
CA HIS A 156 -3.12 -8.20 3.51
C HIS A 156 -4.19 -7.90 2.48
N VAL A 157 -4.25 -6.68 1.94
CA VAL A 157 -5.32 -6.27 1.00
C VAL A 157 -5.23 -7.05 -0.30
N LEU A 158 -4.02 -7.34 -0.80
CA LEU A 158 -3.83 -8.17 -2.01
C LEU A 158 -4.29 -9.61 -1.79
N SER A 159 -4.00 -10.18 -0.62
CA SER A 159 -4.49 -11.51 -0.24
C SER A 159 -6.01 -11.53 -0.11
N TYR A 160 -6.57 -10.56 0.62
CA TYR A 160 -8.01 -10.42 0.85
C TYR A 160 -8.79 -10.29 -0.46
N ARG A 161 -8.30 -9.48 -1.40
CA ARG A 161 -8.90 -9.26 -2.72
C ARG A 161 -8.57 -10.33 -3.75
N LYS A 162 -7.77 -11.35 -3.39
CA LYS A 162 -7.30 -12.42 -4.28
C LYS A 162 -6.45 -11.91 -5.46
N GLU A 163 -5.72 -10.82 -5.25
CA GLU A 163 -4.86 -10.13 -6.22
C GLU A 163 -3.37 -10.53 -6.12
N LEU A 164 -3.08 -11.67 -5.49
CA LEU A 164 -1.72 -12.22 -5.42
C LEU A 164 -1.25 -12.87 -6.74
N LYS A 165 -2.06 -12.86 -7.81
CA LYS A 165 -1.68 -13.28 -9.18
C LYS A 165 -0.94 -14.63 -9.29
N GLY A 166 -1.35 -15.60 -8.48
CA GLY A 166 -0.77 -16.94 -8.46
C GLY A 166 0.33 -17.15 -7.42
N TRP A 167 0.78 -16.09 -6.73
CA TRP A 167 1.51 -16.23 -5.48
C TRP A 167 0.56 -16.74 -4.38
N ASN A 168 1.04 -17.64 -3.54
CA ASN A 168 0.27 -18.21 -2.43
C ASN A 168 1.09 -18.07 -1.14
N LEU A 169 0.51 -17.43 -0.12
CA LEU A 169 1.14 -17.20 1.18
C LEU A 169 1.58 -18.50 1.88
N GLU A 170 0.84 -19.60 1.68
CA GLU A 170 1.18 -20.93 2.23
C GLU A 170 2.39 -21.56 1.54
N ASN A 171 2.66 -21.15 0.29
CA ASN A 171 3.75 -21.66 -0.55
C ASN A 171 4.89 -20.62 -0.70
N THR A 172 4.90 -19.58 0.12
CA THR A 172 5.98 -18.58 0.19
C THR A 172 6.60 -18.58 1.56
N ARG A 173 7.79 -17.97 1.68
CA ARG A 173 8.37 -17.71 2.99
C ARG A 173 7.45 -16.77 3.79
N ASP A 174 7.50 -16.92 5.11
CA ASP A 174 6.82 -16.01 6.03
C ASP A 174 7.17 -14.54 5.74
N SER A 175 6.12 -13.72 5.63
CA SER A 175 6.24 -12.33 5.23
C SER A 175 6.76 -11.43 6.35
N ALA A 176 6.73 -11.84 7.63
CA ALA A 176 7.12 -10.96 8.72
C ALA A 176 8.61 -10.55 8.62
N SER A 177 9.49 -11.48 8.25
CA SER A 177 10.90 -11.16 8.00
C SER A 177 11.10 -10.25 6.79
N GLY A 178 10.34 -10.48 5.71
CA GLY A 178 10.37 -9.66 4.50
C GLY A 178 9.84 -8.24 4.70
N VAL A 179 8.80 -8.08 5.52
CA VAL A 179 8.24 -6.77 5.91
C VAL A 179 9.31 -5.93 6.57
N LYS A 180 10.01 -6.49 7.58
CA LYS A 180 11.08 -5.78 8.30
C LYS A 180 12.26 -5.44 7.39
N ALA A 181 12.65 -6.38 6.53
CA ALA A 181 13.76 -6.17 5.58
C ALA A 181 13.43 -5.05 4.59
N LEU A 182 12.24 -5.09 3.97
CA LEU A 182 11.79 -4.06 3.05
C LEU A 182 11.62 -2.70 3.75
N ALA A 183 11.00 -2.66 4.93
CA ALA A 183 10.86 -1.42 5.70
C ALA A 183 12.23 -0.80 6.00
N SER A 184 13.20 -1.61 6.44
CA SER A 184 14.57 -1.16 6.69
C SER A 184 15.26 -0.62 5.43
N GLN A 185 15.06 -1.30 4.28
CA GLN A 185 15.60 -0.85 3.00
C GLN A 185 14.99 0.50 2.57
N LEU A 186 13.67 0.68 2.68
CA LEU A 186 13.01 1.95 2.35
C LEU A 186 13.44 3.07 3.30
N LEU A 187 13.63 2.77 4.59
CA LEU A 187 14.11 3.73 5.59
C LEU A 187 15.56 4.16 5.35
N SER A 188 16.40 3.32 4.74
CA SER A 188 17.82 3.63 4.48
C SER A 188 18.03 4.80 3.50
N GLU A 189 16.96 5.25 2.85
CA GLU A 189 16.94 6.45 2.01
C GLU A 189 16.62 7.75 2.75
N LEU A 190 16.37 7.68 4.06
CA LEU A 190 16.32 8.88 4.91
C LEU A 190 17.72 9.49 5.01
N LYS A 191 17.78 10.80 4.75
CA LYS A 191 19.00 11.61 4.83
C LYS A 191 18.70 12.81 5.72
N LEU A 192 19.65 13.13 6.60
CA LEU A 192 19.61 14.38 7.35
C LEU A 192 19.83 15.58 6.42
N ALA A 193 19.55 16.79 6.90
CA ALA A 193 19.64 18.02 6.12
C ALA A 193 21.07 18.31 5.60
N ASP A 194 22.09 17.75 6.26
CA ASP A 194 23.51 17.80 5.87
C ASP A 194 23.90 16.70 4.85
N GLY A 195 22.95 15.86 4.43
CA GLY A 195 23.16 14.72 3.54
C GLY A 195 23.60 13.43 4.25
N THR A 196 23.81 13.45 5.57
CA THR A 196 24.24 12.28 6.35
C THR A 196 23.14 11.23 6.39
N LYS A 197 23.49 9.96 6.12
CA LYS A 197 22.59 8.80 6.26
C LYS A 197 22.84 8.13 7.62
N PRO A 198 21.97 8.33 8.63
CA PRO A 198 22.10 7.59 9.90
C PRO A 198 21.81 6.11 9.67
N VAL A 199 22.49 5.23 10.41
CA VAL A 199 22.39 3.77 10.25
C VAL A 199 22.06 3.06 11.56
N GLY A 200 21.41 1.91 11.47
CA GLY A 200 21.12 1.04 12.62
C GLY A 200 20.34 1.76 13.73
N ALA A 201 20.78 1.62 14.99
CA ALA A 201 20.10 2.21 16.14
C ALA A 201 20.04 3.76 16.09
N GLN A 202 21.05 4.41 15.48
CA GLN A 202 21.07 5.86 15.35
C GLN A 202 19.91 6.35 14.47
N LEU A 203 19.63 5.66 13.36
CA LEU A 203 18.52 5.97 12.47
C LEU A 203 17.18 5.97 13.24
N LEU A 204 16.98 5.00 14.11
CA LEU A 204 15.71 4.82 14.83
C LEU A 204 15.47 5.88 15.91
N GLU A 205 16.52 6.34 16.58
CA GLU A 205 16.42 7.37 17.63
C GLU A 205 16.46 8.80 17.09
N THR A 206 16.95 8.98 15.86
CA THR A 206 17.00 10.29 15.20
C THR A 206 15.59 10.84 14.96
N SER A 207 15.41 12.13 15.22
CA SER A 207 14.17 12.85 14.97
C SER A 207 14.24 13.60 13.64
N PHE A 208 13.27 13.36 12.77
CA PHE A 208 13.22 13.89 11.41
C PHE A 208 12.16 14.98 11.30
N ALA A 209 12.56 16.13 10.76
CA ALA A 209 11.66 17.22 10.44
C ALA A 209 10.73 16.86 9.25
N PRO A 210 9.56 17.51 9.12
CA PRO A 210 8.62 17.23 8.03
C PRO A 210 9.25 17.29 6.63
N SER A 211 10.13 18.26 6.38
CA SER A 211 10.82 18.43 5.08
C SER A 211 11.73 17.26 4.72
N VAL A 212 12.34 16.60 5.71
CA VAL A 212 13.17 15.41 5.48
C VAL A 212 12.31 14.21 5.10
N VAL A 213 11.15 14.08 5.75
CA VAL A 213 10.20 13.00 5.46
C VAL A 213 9.53 13.22 4.10
N GLU A 214 9.25 14.47 3.71
CA GLU A 214 8.76 14.86 2.38
C GLU A 214 9.73 14.43 1.28
N ASP A 215 11.00 14.81 1.41
CA ASP A 215 12.08 14.46 0.51
C ASP A 215 12.31 12.94 0.44
N TRP A 216 12.12 12.23 1.57
CA TRP A 216 12.11 10.76 1.58
C TRP A 216 10.93 10.18 0.80
N VAL A 217 9.70 10.66 1.00
CA VAL A 217 8.51 10.22 0.24
C VAL A 217 8.68 10.48 -1.26
N TYR A 218 9.33 11.57 -1.64
CA TYR A 218 9.67 11.88 -3.03
C TYR A 218 10.69 10.89 -3.62
N ARG A 219 11.77 10.58 -2.89
CA ARG A 219 12.81 9.64 -3.36
C ARG A 219 12.38 8.17 -3.34
N VAL A 220 11.44 7.82 -2.47
CA VAL A 220 10.98 6.45 -2.25
C VAL A 220 9.52 6.34 -2.75
N PRO A 221 9.30 6.27 -4.08
CA PRO A 221 7.96 6.25 -4.67
C PRO A 221 7.13 5.05 -4.21
N GLN A 222 7.76 3.98 -3.71
CA GLN A 222 7.11 2.81 -3.14
C GLN A 222 6.14 3.18 -2.02
N ILE A 223 6.44 4.21 -1.21
CA ILE A 223 5.52 4.65 -0.13
C ILE A 223 4.20 5.13 -0.73
N SER A 224 4.26 5.95 -1.78
CA SER A 224 3.07 6.42 -2.49
C SER A 224 2.31 5.28 -3.17
N VAL A 225 3.02 4.35 -3.82
CA VAL A 225 2.42 3.19 -4.48
C VAL A 225 1.69 2.31 -3.45
N PHE A 226 2.34 2.00 -2.34
CA PHE A 226 1.76 1.16 -1.28
C PHE A 226 0.55 1.81 -0.64
N LEU A 227 0.59 3.12 -0.36
CA LEU A 227 -0.58 3.85 0.14
C LEU A 227 -1.73 3.81 -0.86
N SER A 228 -1.46 4.01 -2.15
CA SER A 228 -2.48 3.92 -3.21
C SER A 228 -3.13 2.53 -3.25
N VAL A 229 -2.33 1.46 -3.16
CA VAL A 229 -2.84 0.08 -3.10
C VAL A 229 -3.72 -0.14 -1.87
N VAL A 230 -3.24 0.27 -0.69
CA VAL A 230 -3.98 0.12 0.57
C VAL A 230 -5.30 0.90 0.55
N ILE A 231 -5.29 2.14 0.07
CA ILE A 231 -6.49 2.98 -0.02
C ILE A 231 -7.48 2.37 -1.00
N ARG A 232 -7.04 2.08 -2.23
CA ARG A 232 -7.92 1.55 -3.27
C ARG A 232 -8.47 0.19 -2.83
N GLN A 233 -7.60 -0.80 -2.60
CA GLN A 233 -8.00 -2.18 -2.28
C GLN A 233 -8.66 -2.32 -0.90
N GLY A 234 -8.20 -1.55 0.08
CA GLY A 234 -8.72 -1.59 1.45
C GLY A 234 -10.08 -0.91 1.60
N LEU A 235 -10.25 0.28 1.04
CA LEU A 235 -11.51 1.03 1.08
C LEU A 235 -12.47 0.68 -0.07
N HIS A 236 -12.00 -0.12 -1.02
CA HIS A 236 -12.73 -0.51 -2.21
C HIS A 236 -13.16 0.66 -3.09
N VAL A 237 -12.21 1.52 -3.44
CA VAL A 237 -12.44 2.77 -4.17
C VAL A 237 -11.58 2.84 -5.44
N LEU A 238 -12.13 3.44 -6.49
CA LEU A 238 -11.57 3.57 -7.84
C LEU A 238 -11.25 2.23 -8.52
N HIS A 239 -11.99 1.17 -8.22
CA HIS A 239 -11.77 -0.16 -8.81
C HIS A 239 -12.42 -0.39 -10.17
N SER A 240 -13.47 0.37 -10.49
CA SER A 240 -14.30 0.14 -11.67
C SER A 240 -13.73 0.74 -12.97
N LEU A 241 -12.52 1.31 -12.94
CA LEU A 241 -11.95 2.09 -14.03
C LEU A 241 -10.75 1.39 -14.67
N PRO A 242 -10.86 0.89 -15.91
CA PRO A 242 -9.85 0.06 -16.56
C PRO A 242 -8.47 0.73 -16.69
N ASP A 243 -8.42 2.04 -16.92
CA ASP A 243 -7.21 2.73 -17.42
C ASP A 243 -6.21 3.16 -16.34
N GLN A 244 -6.63 3.22 -15.06
CA GLN A 244 -5.79 3.66 -13.94
C GLN A 244 -5.35 2.53 -12.99
N THR A 245 -5.55 1.28 -13.41
CA THR A 245 -5.11 0.10 -12.65
C THR A 245 -3.67 -0.30 -12.97
N SER A 246 -3.09 0.22 -14.06
CA SER A 246 -1.76 -0.16 -14.56
C SER A 246 -0.64 -0.12 -13.50
N ASP A 247 -0.59 0.92 -12.66
CA ASP A 247 0.46 1.07 -11.64
C ASP A 247 0.33 0.05 -10.49
N ILE A 248 -0.90 -0.31 -10.12
CA ILE A 248 -1.19 -1.33 -9.09
C ILE A 248 -1.02 -2.75 -9.67
N VAL A 249 -1.25 -2.88 -10.98
CA VAL A 249 -1.14 -4.13 -11.74
C VAL A 249 0.32 -4.57 -11.92
N ASN A 250 1.33 -3.77 -11.58
CA ASN A 250 2.74 -4.19 -11.66
C ASN A 250 3.44 -4.40 -10.32
N LEU A 251 2.75 -4.23 -9.19
CA LEU A 251 3.36 -4.47 -7.88
C LEU A 251 3.81 -5.94 -7.69
N LEU A 252 3.02 -6.88 -8.21
CA LEU A 252 3.35 -8.29 -8.24
C LEU A 252 3.32 -8.82 -9.68
N PRO A 253 4.36 -9.55 -10.12
CA PRO A 253 4.35 -10.27 -11.37
C PRO A 253 3.41 -11.46 -11.25
N ARG A 254 2.78 -11.86 -12.36
CA ARG A 254 2.00 -13.09 -12.39
C ARG A 254 2.92 -14.30 -12.20
N CYS A 255 2.65 -15.12 -11.20
CA CYS A 255 3.44 -16.32 -10.93
C CYS A 255 2.93 -17.52 -11.74
N LYS A 256 3.82 -18.19 -12.48
CA LYS A 256 3.55 -19.47 -13.15
C LYS A 256 4.59 -20.52 -12.75
N GLY A 257 4.19 -21.79 -12.83
CA GLY A 257 5.10 -22.93 -12.65
C GLY A 257 5.25 -23.43 -11.22
N ILE A 258 4.76 -22.72 -10.21
CA ILE A 258 4.62 -23.25 -8.85
C ILE A 258 3.30 -24.04 -8.78
N LYS A 259 3.31 -25.29 -9.28
CA LYS A 259 2.16 -26.21 -9.21
C LYS A 259 2.59 -27.48 -8.49
N GLY A 260 2.02 -27.76 -7.33
CA GLY A 260 2.30 -28.96 -6.54
C GLY A 260 2.11 -28.69 -5.03
N ARG A 261 1.65 -29.69 -4.27
CA ARG A 261 1.61 -29.60 -2.81
C ARG A 261 3.05 -29.67 -2.29
N GLY A 262 3.43 -28.75 -1.40
CA GLY A 262 4.70 -28.82 -0.65
C GLY A 262 5.88 -28.01 -1.21
N VAL A 263 5.71 -27.24 -2.29
CA VAL A 263 6.77 -26.34 -2.80
C VAL A 263 6.66 -24.99 -2.13
N VAL A 264 7.57 -24.72 -1.19
CA VAL A 264 7.72 -23.40 -0.58
C VAL A 264 8.79 -22.62 -1.34
N SER A 265 8.38 -21.52 -1.95
CA SER A 265 9.27 -20.53 -2.57
C SER A 265 10.20 -19.93 -1.53
N LEU A 266 11.45 -19.65 -1.93
CA LEU A 266 12.39 -18.89 -1.10
C LEU A 266 12.00 -17.42 -0.98
N PHE A 267 11.16 -16.93 -1.90
CA PHE A 267 10.60 -15.58 -1.83
C PHE A 267 9.46 -15.51 -0.81
N ASP A 268 9.44 -14.42 -0.05
CA ASP A 268 8.25 -13.84 0.55
C ASP A 268 7.65 -12.75 -0.36
N ILE A 269 6.40 -12.35 -0.12
CA ILE A 269 5.70 -11.36 -0.95
C ILE A 269 6.39 -9.97 -0.94
N PRO A 270 6.80 -9.40 0.22
CA PRO A 270 7.60 -8.17 0.25
C PRO A 270 8.84 -8.20 -0.65
N SER A 271 9.61 -9.28 -0.61
CA SER A 271 10.80 -9.46 -1.46
C SER A 271 10.45 -9.48 -2.95
N VAL A 272 9.34 -10.12 -3.34
CA VAL A 272 8.86 -10.10 -4.74
C VAL A 272 8.51 -8.68 -5.16
N MET A 273 7.75 -7.93 -4.35
CA MET A 273 7.38 -6.54 -4.65
C MET A 273 8.62 -5.67 -4.84
N TYR A 274 9.58 -5.80 -3.93
CA TYR A 274 10.83 -5.05 -3.99
C TYR A 274 11.62 -5.37 -5.27
N ILE A 275 11.90 -6.65 -5.52
CA ILE A 275 12.69 -7.07 -6.68
C ILE A 275 11.98 -6.68 -7.98
N ASN A 276 10.67 -6.92 -8.09
CA ASN A 276 9.92 -6.56 -9.29
C ASN A 276 10.00 -5.07 -9.60
N SER A 277 9.95 -4.20 -8.58
CA SER A 277 10.06 -2.74 -8.78
C SER A 277 11.43 -2.27 -9.29
N HIS A 278 12.47 -3.11 -9.22
CA HIS A 278 13.82 -2.81 -9.70
C HIS A 278 14.15 -3.48 -11.04
N LEU A 279 13.24 -4.26 -11.61
CA LEU A 279 13.40 -4.83 -12.95
C LEU A 279 12.98 -3.83 -14.04
N PRO A 280 13.49 -3.95 -15.28
CA PRO A 280 12.94 -3.24 -16.43
C PRO A 280 11.44 -3.50 -16.58
N ALA A 281 10.68 -2.48 -17.00
CA ALA A 281 9.22 -2.53 -17.04
C ALA A 281 8.69 -3.73 -17.85
N GLU A 282 9.36 -4.10 -18.94
CA GLU A 282 8.97 -5.23 -19.80
C GLU A 282 9.03 -6.59 -19.07
N MET A 283 9.81 -6.67 -17.98
CA MET A 283 10.05 -7.90 -17.20
C MET A 283 9.21 -7.97 -15.92
N GLN A 284 8.42 -6.94 -15.61
CA GLN A 284 7.66 -6.86 -14.35
C GLN A 284 6.34 -7.65 -14.34
N HIS A 285 5.91 -8.17 -15.48
CA HIS A 285 4.54 -8.66 -15.65
C HIS A 285 4.34 -10.13 -15.27
N LYS A 286 5.34 -10.99 -15.48
CA LYS A 286 5.17 -12.44 -15.36
C LYS A 286 6.48 -13.13 -15.00
N TRP A 287 6.45 -13.89 -13.91
CA TRP A 287 7.56 -14.75 -13.50
C TRP A 287 7.17 -16.22 -13.64
N GLN A 288 8.13 -17.04 -14.07
CA GLN A 288 7.94 -18.47 -14.22
C GLN A 288 9.07 -19.21 -13.51
N LEU A 289 8.71 -20.16 -12.64
CA LEU A 289 9.70 -21.05 -12.04
C LEU A 289 10.35 -21.90 -13.13
N LEU A 290 11.65 -21.70 -13.35
CA LEU A 290 12.44 -22.51 -14.28
C LEU A 290 13.06 -23.71 -13.57
N PHE A 291 13.65 -23.50 -12.39
CA PHE A 291 14.35 -24.52 -11.64
C PHE A 291 14.16 -24.36 -10.12
N SER A 292 14.12 -25.48 -9.40
CA SER A 292 14.23 -25.55 -7.94
C SER A 292 14.93 -26.85 -7.59
N SER A 293 15.98 -26.81 -6.77
CA SER A 293 16.70 -28.01 -6.33
C SER A 293 15.80 -28.99 -5.56
N ARG A 294 14.77 -28.48 -4.88
CA ARG A 294 13.74 -29.29 -4.20
C ARG A 294 12.84 -30.07 -5.15
N LEU A 295 12.64 -29.56 -6.37
CA LEU A 295 11.75 -30.17 -7.37
C LEU A 295 12.50 -31.00 -8.40
N HIS A 296 13.68 -30.52 -8.82
CA HIS A 296 14.42 -31.08 -9.94
C HIS A 296 15.73 -31.74 -9.53
N GLY A 297 16.03 -31.79 -8.23
CA GLY A 297 17.27 -32.33 -7.67
C GLY A 297 18.45 -31.36 -7.73
N GLU A 298 19.58 -31.76 -7.15
CA GLU A 298 20.74 -30.88 -6.90
C GLU A 298 21.82 -30.95 -7.98
N SER A 299 21.59 -31.67 -9.08
CA SER A 299 22.61 -31.83 -10.12
C SER A 299 22.74 -30.59 -11.02
N PHE A 300 23.98 -30.20 -11.31
CA PHE A 300 24.28 -29.08 -12.21
C PHE A 300 23.73 -29.30 -13.64
N SER A 301 23.76 -30.53 -14.13
CA SER A 301 23.19 -30.87 -15.44
C SER A 301 21.69 -30.62 -15.52
N GLN A 302 20.94 -30.91 -14.44
CA GLN A 302 19.51 -30.57 -14.36
C GLN A 302 19.29 -29.06 -14.36
N LEU A 303 20.08 -28.31 -13.58
CA LEU A 303 20.01 -26.84 -13.59
C LEU A 303 20.20 -26.30 -15.02
N CYS A 304 21.27 -26.71 -15.70
CA CYS A 304 21.56 -26.28 -17.08
C CYS A 304 20.42 -26.61 -18.05
N GLY A 305 19.87 -27.83 -17.96
CA GLY A 305 18.76 -28.25 -18.81
C GLY A 305 17.50 -27.38 -18.66
N HIS A 306 17.32 -26.74 -17.50
CA HIS A 306 16.15 -25.91 -17.19
C HIS A 306 16.34 -24.41 -17.51
N ILE A 307 17.56 -23.87 -17.39
CA ILE A 307 17.79 -22.40 -17.46
C ILE A 307 18.40 -21.92 -18.77
N VAL A 308 19.06 -22.79 -19.54
CA VAL A 308 19.73 -22.41 -20.80
C VAL A 308 18.70 -22.01 -21.85
N ASN A 309 19.00 -20.94 -22.60
CA ASN A 309 18.13 -20.38 -23.65
C ASN A 309 16.71 -20.02 -23.18
N LYS A 310 16.55 -19.60 -21.91
CA LYS A 310 15.25 -19.17 -21.32
C LYS A 310 15.10 -17.66 -21.18
N GLY A 311 16.13 -16.89 -21.53
CA GLY A 311 16.13 -15.44 -21.36
C GLY A 311 16.55 -15.01 -19.95
N PRO A 312 16.32 -13.72 -19.61
CA PRO A 312 16.69 -13.15 -18.32
C PRO A 312 16.00 -13.88 -17.17
N CYS A 313 16.68 -14.05 -16.04
CA CYS A 313 16.09 -14.70 -14.87
C CYS A 313 16.64 -14.18 -13.55
N ILE A 314 15.86 -14.40 -12.49
CA ILE A 314 16.29 -14.17 -11.12
C ILE A 314 16.69 -15.52 -10.52
N VAL A 315 17.88 -15.57 -9.95
CA VAL A 315 18.39 -16.73 -9.23
C VAL A 315 18.40 -16.39 -7.75
N ILE A 316 17.84 -17.28 -6.92
CA ILE A 316 17.95 -17.21 -5.46
C ILE A 316 18.50 -18.53 -4.95
N LEU A 317 19.46 -18.40 -4.04
CA LEU A 317 20.17 -19.48 -3.38
C LEU A 317 19.98 -19.33 -1.88
N LYS A 318 19.83 -20.46 -1.20
CA LYS A 318 19.83 -20.55 0.26
C LYS A 318 21.02 -21.40 0.67
N ASP A 319 21.92 -20.87 1.49
CA ASP A 319 23.00 -21.69 2.06
C ASP A 319 22.50 -22.62 3.17
N LEU A 320 23.42 -23.38 3.75
CA LEU A 320 23.15 -24.32 4.84
C LEU A 320 22.78 -23.62 6.16
N ASP A 321 23.30 -22.41 6.36
CA ASP A 321 23.02 -21.57 7.55
C ASP A 321 21.69 -20.81 7.43
N GLY A 322 21.09 -20.83 6.24
CA GLY A 322 19.79 -20.26 5.92
C GLY A 322 19.80 -18.83 5.41
N HIS A 323 20.98 -18.28 5.09
CA HIS A 323 21.11 -17.01 4.40
C HIS A 323 20.61 -17.12 2.97
N LEU A 324 19.99 -16.05 2.48
CA LEU A 324 19.52 -15.94 1.10
C LEU A 324 20.38 -14.94 0.33
N PHE A 325 20.78 -15.33 -0.87
CA PHE A 325 21.48 -14.47 -1.82
C PHE A 325 21.02 -14.81 -3.23
N GLY A 326 21.32 -13.93 -4.18
CA GLY A 326 20.82 -14.10 -5.52
C GLY A 326 21.39 -13.08 -6.49
N GLY A 327 20.90 -13.15 -7.72
CA GLY A 327 21.29 -12.24 -8.78
C GLY A 327 20.24 -12.21 -9.88
N PHE A 328 20.27 -11.13 -10.64
CA PHE A 328 19.52 -10.98 -11.88
C PHE A 328 20.46 -11.23 -13.06
N ALA A 329 20.22 -12.32 -13.78
CA ALA A 329 20.84 -12.58 -15.07
C ALA A 329 20.06 -11.78 -16.12
N SER A 330 20.72 -10.78 -16.69
CA SER A 330 20.09 -9.87 -17.67
C SER A 330 19.96 -10.50 -19.06
N HIS A 331 20.71 -11.58 -19.30
CA HIS A 331 20.71 -12.31 -20.56
C HIS A 331 20.40 -13.79 -20.31
N SER A 332 20.15 -14.52 -21.39
CA SER A 332 19.99 -15.96 -21.27
C SER A 332 21.31 -16.63 -20.90
N TRP A 333 21.25 -17.64 -20.05
CA TRP A 333 22.39 -18.51 -19.76
C TRP A 333 22.77 -19.32 -21.01
N GLU A 334 24.07 -19.40 -21.26
CA GLU A 334 24.67 -20.19 -22.34
C GLU A 334 25.81 -21.07 -21.80
N VAL A 335 25.88 -22.31 -22.30
CA VAL A 335 26.99 -23.21 -21.96
C VAL A 335 28.17 -22.88 -22.88
N LYS A 336 29.08 -22.06 -22.38
CA LYS A 336 30.35 -21.69 -23.03
C LYS A 336 31.53 -22.05 -22.11
N PRO A 337 32.76 -22.21 -22.65
CA PRO A 337 33.96 -22.43 -21.84
C PRO A 337 34.19 -21.35 -20.78
N GLN A 338 33.69 -20.14 -21.02
CA GLN A 338 33.51 -19.08 -20.03
C GLN A 338 32.00 -18.92 -19.80
N PHE A 339 31.53 -19.15 -18.59
CA PHE A 339 30.10 -19.06 -18.26
C PHE A 339 29.62 -17.61 -18.39
N GLN A 340 28.53 -17.36 -19.12
CA GLN A 340 27.97 -16.02 -19.38
C GLN A 340 26.46 -16.02 -19.03
N GLY A 341 26.01 -15.00 -18.29
CA GLY A 341 24.63 -14.79 -17.84
C GLY A 341 24.44 -13.42 -17.19
#